data_AF-A0A7S1ISA4-F1
#
_entry.id   AF-A0A7S1ISA4-F1
#
_cell.length_a   1.000
_cell.length_b   1.000
_cell.length_c   1.000
_cell.angle_alpha   90.00
_cell.angle_beta   90.00
_cell.angle_gamma   90.00
#
_symmetry.space_group_name_H-M   'P 1'
#
loop_
_entity.id
_entity.type
_entity.pdbx_description
1 polymer ?
#
loop_
_entity_poly.entity_id
_entity_poly.type
_entity_poly.pdbx_seq_one_letter_code
_entity_poly.pdbx_strand_id
1 'polypeptide(L)'
;FNNFHQIVTWYYSPYPTAYIGNAKQLLICGFCLKYFPRKQVFAEHKETCYRRHPPGIAIYEHNGIAIYEVDGAVNKVYCQCLCLLARLFLEHKTLCFDVESFLFYIMTTSDAQGRHVVGYFSKEKISPLGYNLACILVVPPYQKVGHGRGLIQLAYELSRRTGCRGTPERPLSDLGLRGFFSYWKSTILHELRRVGPGQNISVSDLAARTCLMPEDIVYTLRRLDLLAEVAAAVTGLP
;
A
#
# COMPACT_ATOMS: atom_id res chain seq x y z
N PHE A 1 6.46 0.77 -19.13
CA PHE A 1 5.24 1.09 -18.37
C PHE A 1 4.82 2.52 -18.69
N ASN A 2 3.52 2.75 -18.94
CA ASN A 2 2.96 4.09 -19.12
C ASN A 2 3.60 4.91 -20.27
N ASN A 3 4.17 4.30 -21.31
CA ASN A 3 4.93 4.96 -22.39
C ASN A 3 6.19 5.77 -22.00
N PHE A 4 6.38 6.11 -20.72
CA PHE A 4 7.45 7.00 -20.26
C PHE A 4 8.62 6.28 -19.57
N HIS A 5 8.42 5.02 -19.17
CA HIS A 5 9.41 4.32 -18.34
C HIS A 5 9.75 2.94 -18.87
N GLN A 6 11.04 2.72 -19.11
CA GLN A 6 11.65 1.39 -19.17
C GLN A 6 12.15 1.05 -17.76
N ILE A 7 11.61 -0.02 -17.18
CA ILE A 7 11.85 -0.39 -15.78
C ILE A 7 12.46 -1.79 -15.77
N VAL A 8 13.62 -1.93 -15.14
CA VAL A 8 14.21 -3.25 -14.86
C VAL A 8 13.45 -3.88 -13.69
N THR A 9 12.99 -5.11 -13.88
CA THR A 9 12.20 -5.87 -12.90
C THR A 9 13.13 -6.48 -11.86
N TRP A 10 12.66 -6.60 -10.61
CA TRP A 10 13.48 -7.14 -9.52
C TRP A 10 13.25 -8.64 -9.32
N TYR A 11 12.03 -9.10 -9.59
CA TYR A 11 11.61 -10.47 -9.35
C TYR A 11 10.82 -11.03 -10.53
N TYR A 12 10.70 -12.36 -10.55
CA TYR A 12 9.80 -13.07 -11.45
C TYR A 12 8.33 -12.73 -11.16
N SER A 13 7.52 -12.61 -12.21
CA SER A 13 6.06 -12.54 -12.11
C SER A 13 5.42 -13.57 -13.05
N PRO A 14 4.39 -14.29 -12.61
CA PRO A 14 3.79 -15.40 -13.36
C PRO A 14 2.86 -14.89 -14.47
N TYR A 15 3.39 -14.07 -15.38
CA TYR A 15 2.67 -13.71 -16.60
C TYR A 15 2.40 -14.98 -17.43
N PRO A 16 1.20 -15.14 -18.03
CA PRO A 16 0.84 -16.35 -18.77
C PRO A 16 1.80 -16.61 -19.93
N THR A 17 2.63 -17.65 -19.82
CA THR A 17 3.66 -18.01 -20.81
C THR A 17 3.06 -18.33 -22.18
N ALA A 18 1.86 -18.92 -22.22
CA ALA A 18 1.11 -19.16 -23.45
C ALA A 18 0.83 -17.87 -24.25
N TYR A 19 0.73 -16.71 -23.57
CA TYR A 19 0.48 -15.42 -24.21
C TYR A 19 1.78 -14.63 -24.47
N ILE A 20 2.69 -14.60 -23.50
CA ILE A 20 3.91 -13.78 -23.60
C ILE A 20 5.07 -14.48 -24.31
N GLY A 21 5.02 -15.81 -24.45
CA GLY A 21 6.11 -16.61 -24.99
C GLY A 21 7.43 -16.36 -24.27
N ASN A 22 8.52 -16.21 -25.04
CA ASN A 22 9.86 -15.92 -24.55
C ASN A 22 10.19 -14.41 -24.51
N ALA A 23 9.17 -13.55 -24.38
CA ALA A 23 9.37 -12.10 -24.38
C ALA A 23 10.25 -11.66 -23.20
N LYS A 24 11.42 -11.07 -23.50
CA LYS A 24 12.32 -10.48 -22.51
C LYS A 24 11.85 -9.11 -22.01
N GLN A 25 10.85 -8.51 -22.67
CA GLN A 25 10.29 -7.21 -22.35
C GLN A 25 8.78 -7.25 -22.54
N LEU A 26 8.03 -6.69 -21.58
CA LEU A 26 6.59 -6.50 -21.68
C LEU A 26 6.26 -5.01 -21.79
N LEU A 27 5.34 -4.67 -22.70
CA LEU A 27 4.74 -3.36 -22.80
C LEU A 27 3.46 -3.34 -21.97
N ILE A 28 3.38 -2.47 -20.97
CA ILE A 28 2.25 -2.39 -20.06
C ILE A 28 1.55 -1.04 -20.24
N CYS A 29 0.25 -1.08 -20.54
CA CYS A 29 -0.61 0.09 -20.65
C CYS A 29 -0.69 0.81 -19.31
N GLY A 30 -0.42 2.12 -19.30
CA GLY A 30 -0.42 2.93 -18.08
C GLY A 30 -1.79 3.16 -17.45
N PHE A 31 -2.87 2.95 -18.22
CA PHE A 31 -4.23 3.14 -17.76
C PHE A 31 -4.89 1.82 -17.39
N CYS A 32 -5.00 0.87 -18.33
CA CYS A 32 -5.73 -0.39 -18.10
C CYS A 32 -4.86 -1.53 -17.54
N LEU A 33 -3.55 -1.32 -17.43
CA LEU A 33 -2.55 -2.29 -16.91
C LEU A 33 -2.40 -3.58 -17.73
N LYS A 34 -3.12 -3.73 -18.85
CA LYS A 34 -2.89 -4.83 -19.79
C LYS A 34 -1.44 -4.82 -20.29
N TYR A 35 -0.91 -6.01 -20.47
CA TYR A 35 0.47 -6.28 -20.87
C TYR A 35 0.51 -6.90 -22.26
N PHE A 36 1.56 -6.60 -23.03
CA PHE A 36 1.69 -6.97 -24.43
C PHE A 36 3.14 -7.38 -24.73
N PRO A 37 3.37 -8.50 -25.44
CA PRO A 37 4.72 -8.97 -25.75
C PRO A 37 5.35 -8.27 -26.95
N ARG A 38 4.55 -7.57 -27.78
CA ARG A 38 4.98 -6.99 -29.06
C ARG A 38 4.54 -5.53 -29.18
N LYS A 39 5.42 -4.67 -29.72
CA LYS A 39 5.16 -3.23 -29.90
C LYS A 39 3.96 -2.95 -30.81
N GLN A 40 3.77 -3.75 -31.86
CA GLN A 40 2.65 -3.60 -32.81
C GLN A 40 1.29 -3.75 -32.11
N VAL A 41 1.07 -4.86 -31.41
CA VAL A 41 -0.19 -5.12 -30.68
C VAL A 41 -0.42 -4.09 -29.57
N PHE A 42 0.65 -3.62 -28.93
CA PHE A 42 0.54 -2.53 -27.97
C PHE A 42 0.15 -1.19 -28.61
N ALA A 43 0.65 -0.88 -29.81
CA ALA A 43 0.26 0.31 -30.55
C ALA A 43 -1.23 0.27 -30.92
N GLU A 44 -1.71 -0.85 -31.46
CA GLU A 44 -3.14 -1.07 -31.75
C GLU A 44 -4.01 -0.93 -30.49
N HIS A 45 -3.53 -1.42 -29.34
CA HIS A 45 -4.21 -1.25 -28.07
C HIS A 45 -4.33 0.22 -27.66
N LYS A 46 -3.32 1.06 -27.90
CA LYS A 46 -3.37 2.48 -27.50
C LYS A 46 -4.47 3.25 -28.23
N GLU A 47 -4.70 2.94 -29.50
CA GLU A 47 -5.74 3.57 -30.31
C GLU A 47 -7.16 3.21 -29.83
N THR A 48 -7.32 2.04 -29.22
CA THR A 48 -8.62 1.50 -28.80
C THR A 48 -8.86 1.59 -27.29
N CYS A 49 -7.82 1.85 -26.49
CA CYS A 49 -7.95 1.95 -25.04
C CYS A 49 -8.66 3.25 -24.65
N TYR A 50 -9.89 3.13 -24.16
CA TYR A 50 -10.67 4.27 -23.68
C TYR A 50 -10.38 4.68 -22.22
N ARG A 51 -9.67 3.86 -21.45
CA ARG A 51 -9.42 4.14 -20.02
C ARG A 51 -8.43 5.29 -19.86
N ARG A 52 -8.72 6.20 -18.93
CA ARG A 52 -7.86 7.32 -18.52
C ARG A 52 -7.67 7.46 -17.01
N HIS A 53 -8.18 6.50 -16.24
CA HIS A 53 -7.99 6.39 -14.80
C HIS A 53 -8.27 4.93 -14.36
N PRO A 54 -7.90 4.52 -13.14
CA PRO A 54 -8.31 3.24 -12.57
C PRO A 54 -9.84 3.09 -12.55
N PRO A 55 -10.39 1.87 -12.64
CA PRO A 55 -11.80 1.64 -12.39
C PRO A 55 -12.16 1.91 -10.92
N GLY A 56 -13.40 1.65 -10.53
CA GLY A 56 -13.85 1.80 -9.15
C GLY A 56 -14.23 3.23 -8.81
N ILE A 57 -14.22 3.55 -7.52
CA ILE A 57 -14.74 4.80 -6.98
C ILE A 57 -13.57 5.66 -6.52
N ALA A 58 -13.51 6.91 -6.96
CA ALA A 58 -12.58 7.89 -6.41
C ALA A 58 -13.04 8.29 -4.99
N ILE A 59 -12.26 7.94 -3.98
CA ILE A 59 -12.57 8.19 -2.56
C ILE A 59 -11.80 9.38 -1.97
N TYR A 60 -10.81 9.88 -2.70
CA TYR A 60 -10.00 11.02 -2.32
C TYR A 60 -9.46 11.70 -3.57
N GLU A 61 -9.49 13.03 -3.59
CA GLU A 61 -8.87 13.85 -4.62
C GLU A 61 -8.37 15.18 -4.04
N HIS A 62 -7.08 15.47 -4.22
CA HIS A 62 -6.47 16.71 -3.79
C HIS A 62 -5.14 16.97 -4.52
N ASN A 63 -4.92 18.21 -4.99
CA ASN A 63 -3.65 18.66 -5.59
C ASN A 63 -3.08 17.70 -6.65
N GLY A 64 -3.92 17.22 -7.56
CA GLY A 64 -3.49 16.31 -8.63
C GLY A 64 -3.23 14.87 -8.20
N ILE A 65 -3.41 14.53 -6.92
CA ILE A 65 -3.44 13.15 -6.41
C ILE A 65 -4.89 12.69 -6.29
N ALA A 66 -5.17 11.47 -6.75
CA ALA A 66 -6.43 10.80 -6.46
C ALA A 66 -6.23 9.35 -6.03
N ILE A 67 -7.16 8.86 -5.22
CA ILE A 67 -7.17 7.48 -4.72
C ILE A 67 -8.49 6.83 -5.14
N TYR A 68 -8.35 5.70 -5.82
CA TYR A 68 -9.47 4.86 -6.25
C TYR A 68 -9.58 3.64 -5.35
N GLU A 69 -10.76 3.40 -4.81
CA GLU A 69 -11.13 2.12 -4.21
C GLU A 69 -11.69 1.21 -5.32
N VAL A 70 -11.02 0.07 -5.53
CA VAL A 70 -11.33 -0.88 -6.58
C VAL A 70 -11.61 -2.24 -5.98
N ASP A 71 -12.83 -2.73 -6.17
CA ASP A 71 -13.21 -4.08 -5.78
C ASP A 71 -12.66 -5.11 -6.78
N GLY A 72 -11.86 -6.06 -6.28
CA GLY A 72 -11.27 -7.13 -7.09
C GLY A 72 -12.27 -8.15 -7.63
N ALA A 73 -13.43 -8.34 -6.98
CA ALA A 73 -14.51 -9.18 -7.50
C ALA A 73 -15.21 -8.53 -8.70
N VAL A 74 -15.35 -7.19 -8.68
CA VAL A 74 -15.99 -6.43 -9.76
C VAL A 74 -15.01 -6.18 -10.92
N ASN A 75 -13.75 -5.85 -10.61
CA ASN A 75 -12.74 -5.45 -11.59
C ASN A 75 -11.61 -6.48 -11.74
N LYS A 76 -11.97 -7.78 -11.77
CA LYS A 76 -11.05 -8.92 -11.72
C LYS A 76 -9.84 -8.78 -12.64
N VAL A 77 -10.06 -8.55 -13.93
CA VAL A 77 -8.95 -8.45 -14.92
C VAL A 77 -8.00 -7.30 -14.60
N TYR A 78 -8.51 -6.15 -14.16
CA TYR A 78 -7.68 -4.99 -13.82
C TYR A 78 -6.81 -5.29 -12.60
N CYS A 79 -7.41 -5.85 -11.54
CA CYS A 79 -6.72 -6.20 -10.32
C CYS A 79 -5.70 -7.33 -10.52
N GLN A 80 -5.99 -8.32 -11.37
CA GLN A 80 -5.02 -9.35 -11.77
C GLN A 80 -3.82 -8.74 -12.50
N CYS A 81 -4.06 -7.83 -13.46
CA CYS A 81 -2.98 -7.11 -14.15
C CYS A 81 -2.13 -6.28 -13.18
N LEU A 82 -2.75 -5.61 -12.22
CA LEU A 82 -2.06 -4.88 -11.16
C LEU A 82 -1.23 -5.81 -10.27
N CYS A 83 -1.77 -6.95 -9.89
CA CYS A 83 -1.04 -7.94 -9.10
C CYS A 83 0.17 -8.52 -9.83
N LEU A 84 0.04 -8.83 -11.12
CA LEU A 84 1.14 -9.28 -11.97
C LEU A 84 2.23 -8.21 -12.10
N LEU A 85 1.84 -6.94 -12.30
CA LEU A 85 2.76 -5.82 -12.29
C LEU A 85 3.46 -5.70 -10.93
N ALA A 86 2.72 -5.85 -9.84
CA ALA A 86 3.27 -5.71 -8.50
C ALA A 86 4.26 -6.80 -8.14
N ARG A 87 3.99 -8.04 -8.58
CA ARG A 87 4.85 -9.20 -8.34
C ARG A 87 6.26 -9.04 -8.93
N LEU A 88 6.44 -8.21 -9.97
CA LEU A 88 7.76 -7.86 -10.52
C LEU A 88 8.66 -7.10 -9.53
N PHE A 89 8.08 -6.51 -8.48
CA PHE A 89 8.76 -5.66 -7.50
C PHE A 89 8.51 -6.09 -6.04
N LEU A 90 7.72 -7.13 -5.82
CA LEU A 90 7.41 -7.69 -4.52
C LEU A 90 7.80 -9.17 -4.49
N GLU A 91 8.76 -9.52 -3.63
CA GLU A 91 9.30 -10.87 -3.52
C GLU A 91 8.27 -11.89 -3.03
N HIS A 92 7.54 -11.54 -1.96
CA HIS A 92 6.66 -12.46 -1.24
C HIS A 92 5.18 -12.32 -1.62
N LYS A 93 4.87 -11.77 -2.80
CA LYS A 93 3.48 -11.73 -3.27
C LYS A 93 3.06 -13.10 -3.82
N THR A 94 2.13 -13.75 -3.15
CA THR A 94 1.66 -15.11 -3.49
C THR A 94 0.43 -15.10 -4.39
N LEU A 95 -0.54 -14.22 -4.12
CA LEU A 95 -1.81 -14.16 -4.84
C LEU A 95 -1.76 -13.15 -6.00
N CYS A 96 -1.83 -13.66 -7.24
CA CYS A 96 -1.91 -12.84 -8.45
C CYS A 96 -3.24 -12.97 -9.21
N PHE A 97 -3.93 -14.09 -9.07
CA PHE A 97 -5.13 -14.41 -9.85
C PHE A 97 -6.41 -14.37 -9.01
N ASP A 98 -6.34 -14.81 -7.76
CA ASP A 98 -7.45 -14.73 -6.79
C ASP A 98 -7.45 -13.35 -6.14
N VAL A 99 -8.33 -12.48 -6.62
CA VAL A 99 -8.39 -11.05 -6.26
C VAL A 99 -9.74 -10.66 -5.64
N GLU A 100 -10.72 -11.55 -5.67
CA GLU A 100 -12.11 -11.33 -5.28
C GLU A 100 -12.27 -10.96 -3.80
N SER A 101 -11.39 -11.48 -2.96
CA SER A 101 -11.36 -11.22 -1.52
C SER A 101 -10.69 -9.90 -1.15
N PHE A 102 -10.23 -9.10 -2.12
CA PHE A 102 -9.45 -7.90 -1.88
C PHE A 102 -10.11 -6.62 -2.41
N LEU A 103 -9.95 -5.56 -1.64
CA LEU A 103 -10.06 -4.18 -2.09
C LEU A 103 -8.67 -3.65 -2.44
N PHE A 104 -8.58 -2.84 -3.49
CA PHE A 104 -7.36 -2.20 -3.94
C PHE A 104 -7.52 -0.69 -3.87
N TYR A 105 -6.61 -0.04 -3.16
CA TYR A 105 -6.54 1.41 -3.02
C TYR A 105 -5.43 1.95 -3.89
N ILE A 106 -5.79 2.49 -5.04
CA ILE A 106 -4.86 2.85 -6.12
C ILE A 106 -4.65 4.35 -6.14
N MET A 107 -3.43 4.79 -5.85
CA MET A 107 -3.01 6.18 -5.93
C MET A 107 -2.59 6.53 -7.35
N THR A 108 -3.03 7.70 -7.80
CA THR A 108 -2.73 8.23 -9.12
C THR A 108 -2.26 9.67 -9.06
N THR A 109 -1.48 10.08 -10.06
CA THR A 109 -1.19 11.48 -10.38
C THR A 109 -1.86 11.87 -11.70
N SER A 110 -2.38 13.08 -11.79
CA SER A 110 -3.01 13.59 -13.01
C SER A 110 -2.04 14.33 -13.94
N ASP A 111 -2.20 14.16 -15.24
CA ASP A 111 -1.64 15.01 -16.29
C ASP A 111 -2.70 15.31 -17.38
N ALA A 112 -2.30 15.90 -18.52
CA ALA A 112 -3.20 16.22 -19.62
C ALA A 112 -3.82 15.01 -20.33
N GLN A 113 -3.22 13.83 -20.21
CA GLN A 113 -3.71 12.57 -20.78
C GLN A 113 -4.68 11.86 -19.82
N GLY A 114 -4.47 11.97 -18.51
CA GLY A 114 -5.40 11.41 -17.53
C GLY A 114 -4.74 11.17 -16.17
N ARG A 115 -5.16 10.10 -15.49
CA ARG A 115 -4.65 9.68 -14.19
C ARG A 115 -3.76 8.46 -14.31
N HIS A 116 -2.51 8.61 -13.90
CA HIS A 116 -1.46 7.60 -14.01
C HIS A 116 -1.24 6.93 -12.67
N VAL A 117 -1.21 5.60 -12.66
CA VAL A 117 -0.95 4.81 -11.45
C VAL A 117 0.47 5.04 -10.96
N VAL A 118 0.60 5.52 -9.72
CA VAL A 118 1.90 5.71 -9.05
C VAL A 118 2.17 4.66 -7.98
N GLY A 119 1.11 4.10 -7.40
CA GLY A 119 1.22 3.06 -6.37
C GLY A 119 -0.14 2.59 -5.91
N TYR A 120 -0.15 1.54 -5.09
CA TYR A 120 -1.37 1.03 -4.48
C TYR A 120 -1.05 0.30 -3.18
N PHE A 121 -2.10 0.04 -2.39
CA PHE A 121 -2.10 -1.10 -1.48
C PHE A 121 -3.36 -1.95 -1.65
N SER A 122 -3.29 -3.23 -1.30
CA SER A 122 -4.46 -4.11 -1.20
C SER A 122 -4.82 -4.36 0.25
N LYS A 123 -6.10 -4.60 0.51
CA LYS A 123 -6.67 -4.92 1.83
C LYS A 123 -7.67 -6.06 1.66
N GLU A 124 -7.60 -7.08 2.50
CA GLU A 124 -8.62 -8.12 2.53
C GLU A 124 -9.96 -7.51 2.96
N LYS A 125 -11.04 -7.92 2.30
CA LYS A 125 -12.40 -7.50 2.68
C LYS A 125 -12.75 -7.98 4.08
N ILE A 126 -12.28 -9.18 4.43
CA ILE A 126 -12.40 -9.80 5.75
C ILE A 126 -11.00 -10.29 6.11
N SER A 127 -10.37 -9.64 7.11
CA SER A 127 -9.06 -10.06 7.61
C SER A 127 -9.21 -10.58 9.06
N PRO A 128 -9.15 -11.90 9.30
CA PRO A 128 -9.29 -12.47 10.64
C PRO A 128 -8.23 -11.97 11.63
N LEU A 129 -7.05 -11.62 11.12
CA LEU A 129 -5.91 -11.10 11.90
C LEU A 129 -5.91 -9.58 12.03
N GLY A 130 -6.92 -8.90 11.48
CA GLY A 130 -7.06 -7.45 11.56
C GLY A 130 -6.05 -6.68 10.71
N TYR A 131 -5.53 -7.28 9.64
CA TYR A 131 -4.60 -6.58 8.76
C TYR A 131 -5.33 -5.48 7.98
N ASN A 132 -4.82 -4.25 8.08
CA ASN A 132 -5.36 -3.12 7.32
C ASN A 132 -4.70 -2.94 5.95
N LEU A 133 -3.64 -3.70 5.69
CA LEU A 133 -2.83 -3.64 4.48
C LEU A 133 -2.14 -4.98 4.24
N ALA A 134 -2.42 -5.61 3.11
CA ALA A 134 -1.87 -6.91 2.69
C ALA A 134 -0.58 -6.72 1.86
N CYS A 135 -0.68 -6.00 0.75
CA CYS A 135 0.48 -5.65 -0.09
C CYS A 135 0.49 -4.15 -0.32
N ILE A 136 1.68 -3.55 -0.39
CA ILE A 136 1.87 -2.15 -0.76
C ILE A 136 3.00 -2.04 -1.79
N LEU A 137 2.78 -1.23 -2.82
CA LEU A 137 3.78 -0.92 -3.82
C LEU A 137 3.66 0.53 -4.27
N VAL A 138 4.81 1.19 -4.36
CA VAL A 138 4.98 2.38 -5.20
C VAL A 138 5.79 1.96 -6.41
N VAL A 139 5.28 2.21 -7.62
CA VAL A 139 5.93 1.80 -8.87
C VAL A 139 7.30 2.49 -8.95
N PRO A 140 8.39 1.80 -9.35
CA PRO A 140 9.76 2.29 -9.13
C PRO A 140 10.07 3.74 -9.54
N PRO A 141 9.59 4.26 -10.69
CA PRO A 141 9.85 5.64 -11.09
C PRO A 141 9.25 6.70 -10.16
N TYR A 142 8.27 6.32 -9.32
CA TYR A 142 7.58 7.22 -8.39
C TYR A 142 7.99 6.98 -6.93
N GLN A 143 9.05 6.20 -6.68
CA GLN A 143 9.55 5.98 -5.32
C GLN A 143 10.30 7.19 -4.76
N LYS A 144 10.46 7.25 -3.44
CA LYS A 144 11.24 8.27 -2.69
C LYS A 144 10.72 9.71 -2.76
N VAL A 145 9.50 9.95 -3.22
CA VAL A 145 8.84 11.28 -3.25
C VAL A 145 7.63 11.40 -2.31
N GLY A 146 7.46 10.45 -1.38
CA GLY A 146 6.43 10.51 -0.34
C GLY A 146 5.14 9.71 -0.60
N HIS A 147 4.90 9.21 -1.81
CA HIS A 147 3.69 8.42 -2.13
C HIS A 147 3.48 7.21 -1.21
N GLY A 148 4.55 6.48 -0.87
CA GLY A 148 4.46 5.33 0.02
C GLY A 148 3.98 5.70 1.42
N ARG A 149 4.43 6.85 1.94
CA ARG A 149 3.95 7.38 3.22
C ARG A 149 2.47 7.77 3.13
N GLY A 150 2.04 8.37 2.03
CA GLY A 150 0.64 8.71 1.78
C GLY A 150 -0.27 7.47 1.72
N LEU A 151 0.18 6.39 1.07
CA LEU A 151 -0.55 5.11 1.04
C LEU A 151 -0.68 4.48 2.43
N ILE A 152 0.41 4.48 3.23
CA ILE A 152 0.37 4.00 4.62
C ILE A 152 -0.59 4.86 5.45
N GLN A 153 -0.50 6.19 5.33
CA GLN A 153 -1.42 7.11 6.02
C GLN A 153 -2.88 6.81 5.69
N LEU A 154 -3.20 6.59 4.42
CA LEU A 154 -4.56 6.22 4.02
C LEU A 154 -5.00 4.91 4.68
N ALA A 155 -4.17 3.87 4.69
CA ALA A 155 -4.54 2.59 5.30
C ALA A 155 -4.95 2.74 6.78
N TYR A 156 -4.22 3.58 7.52
CA TYR A 156 -4.56 3.90 8.91
C TYR A 156 -5.74 4.85 9.07
N GLU A 157 -5.94 5.78 8.14
CA GLU A 157 -7.13 6.64 8.13
C GLU A 157 -8.41 5.83 7.89
N LEU A 158 -8.36 4.82 7.02
CA LEU A 158 -9.46 3.88 6.83
C LEU A 158 -9.74 3.09 8.12
N SER A 159 -8.71 2.56 8.78
CA SER A 159 -8.85 1.89 10.08
C SER A 159 -9.50 2.80 11.14
N ARG A 160 -9.07 4.08 11.21
CA ARG A 160 -9.62 5.07 12.13
C ARG A 160 -11.10 5.30 11.90
N ARG A 161 -11.53 5.44 10.64
CA ARG A 161 -12.93 5.66 10.27
C ARG A 161 -13.82 4.46 10.57
N THR A 162 -13.29 3.24 10.53
CA THR A 162 -14.02 2.03 10.91
C THR A 162 -13.94 1.72 12.41
N GLY A 163 -13.27 2.56 13.21
CA GLY A 163 -13.09 2.32 14.64
C GLY A 163 -12.20 1.11 14.96
N CYS A 164 -11.39 0.65 14.01
CA CYS A 164 -10.51 -0.51 14.18
C CYS A 164 -9.06 -0.07 14.35
N ARG A 165 -8.28 -0.88 15.07
CA ARG A 165 -6.82 -0.79 15.00
C ARG A 165 -6.32 -1.47 13.72
N GLY A 166 -5.14 -1.08 13.26
CA GLY A 166 -4.57 -1.64 12.03
C GLY A 166 -3.10 -1.95 12.17
N THR A 167 -2.66 -2.98 11.47
CA THR A 167 -1.26 -3.34 11.27
C THR A 167 -1.12 -3.98 9.89
N PRO A 168 0.03 -3.85 9.21
CA PRO A 168 0.23 -4.55 7.95
C PRO A 168 0.40 -6.05 8.14
N GLU A 169 0.08 -6.80 7.09
CA GLU A 169 0.43 -8.21 6.96
C GLU A 169 1.95 -8.41 7.04
N ARG A 170 2.36 -9.53 7.63
CA ARG A 170 3.76 -9.91 7.84
C ARG A 170 4.08 -11.20 7.05
N PRO A 171 5.32 -11.38 6.57
CA PRO A 171 6.49 -10.50 6.74
C PRO A 171 6.47 -9.26 5.83
N LEU A 172 7.00 -8.14 6.33
CA LEU A 172 7.23 -6.93 5.55
C LEU A 172 8.55 -7.03 4.76
N SER A 173 8.59 -6.46 3.56
CA SER A 173 9.88 -6.20 2.88
C SER A 173 10.69 -5.15 3.63
N ASP A 174 12.01 -5.11 3.44
CA ASP A 174 12.89 -4.10 4.06
C ASP A 174 12.44 -2.66 3.77
N LEU A 175 12.01 -2.39 2.53
CA LEU A 175 11.49 -1.09 2.15
C LEU A 175 10.15 -0.80 2.83
N GLY A 176 9.27 -1.81 2.92
CA GLY A 176 8.01 -1.74 3.65
C GLY A 176 8.24 -1.41 5.13
N LEU A 177 9.09 -2.16 5.82
CA LEU A 177 9.40 -1.96 7.24
C LEU A 177 9.95 -0.57 7.51
N ARG A 178 10.84 -0.03 6.67
CA ARG A 178 11.31 1.35 6.79
C ARG A 178 10.19 2.36 6.62
N GLY A 179 9.29 2.15 5.66
CA GLY A 179 8.13 3.00 5.43
C GLY A 179 7.17 3.03 6.62
N PHE A 180 6.77 1.85 7.11
CA PHE A 180 5.89 1.71 8.28
C PHE A 180 6.54 2.28 9.54
N PHE A 181 7.80 1.95 9.83
CA PHE A 181 8.51 2.50 10.97
C PHE A 181 8.59 4.03 10.92
N SER A 182 8.87 4.61 9.75
CA SER A 182 8.88 6.08 9.60
C SER A 182 7.51 6.69 9.89
N TYR A 183 6.42 6.04 9.48
CA TYR A 183 5.06 6.48 9.79
C TYR A 183 4.75 6.35 11.28
N TRP A 184 4.95 5.17 11.88
CA TRP A 184 4.72 4.91 13.30
C TRP A 184 5.51 5.87 14.19
N LYS A 185 6.81 6.04 13.92
CA LYS A 185 7.66 7.01 14.62
C LYS A 185 7.05 8.41 14.60
N SER A 186 6.66 8.89 13.41
CA SER A 186 6.09 10.24 13.28
C SER A 186 4.77 10.39 14.04
N THR A 187 3.90 9.38 13.97
CA THR A 187 2.58 9.38 14.63
C THR A 187 2.72 9.33 16.15
N ILE A 188 3.58 8.46 16.66
CA ILE A 188 3.83 8.31 18.10
C ILE A 188 4.48 9.58 18.67
N LEU A 189 5.52 10.11 18.01
CA LEU A 189 6.18 11.34 18.46
C LEU A 189 5.23 12.56 18.43
N HIS A 190 4.29 12.60 17.49
CA HIS A 190 3.27 13.65 17.47
C HIS A 190 2.38 13.57 18.72
N GLU A 191 1.91 12.39 19.10
CA GLU A 191 1.10 12.22 20.31
C GLU A 191 1.89 12.47 21.59
N LEU A 192 3.15 12.04 21.67
CA LEU A 192 4.02 12.35 22.82
C LEU A 192 4.23 13.85 23.01
N ARG A 193 4.36 14.62 21.92
CA ARG A 193 4.45 16.09 22.00
C ARG A 193 3.17 16.73 22.57
N ARG A 194 2.00 16.12 22.35
CA ARG A 194 0.71 16.62 22.88
C ARG A 194 0.52 16.32 24.36
N VAL A 195 1.12 15.24 24.85
CA VAL A 195 1.16 14.89 26.28
C VAL A 195 1.98 15.91 27.07
N GLY A 196 3.07 16.40 26.47
CA GLY A 196 3.91 17.44 27.07
C GLY A 196 5.01 16.88 27.99
N PRO A 197 5.95 17.73 28.41
CA PRO A 197 7.14 17.30 29.15
C PRO A 197 6.78 16.78 30.54
N GLY A 198 7.49 15.73 30.98
CA GLY A 198 7.36 15.15 32.33
C GLY A 198 6.11 14.29 32.57
N GLN A 199 5.25 14.12 31.56
CA GLN A 199 4.08 13.27 31.64
C GLN A 199 4.32 11.93 30.95
N ASN A 200 3.82 10.86 31.57
CA ASN A 200 3.84 9.51 31.00
C ASN A 200 2.52 9.21 30.30
N ILE A 201 2.57 8.41 29.24
CA ILE A 201 1.38 7.89 28.55
C ILE A 201 1.53 6.38 28.37
N SER A 202 0.44 5.64 28.61
CA SER A 202 0.45 4.20 28.43
C SER A 202 0.45 3.81 26.95
N VAL A 203 0.95 2.61 26.64
CA VAL A 203 0.83 2.03 25.29
C VAL A 203 -0.64 1.90 24.88
N SER A 204 -1.54 1.61 25.82
CA SER A 204 -2.98 1.49 25.56
C SER A 204 -3.59 2.83 25.12
N ASP A 205 -3.22 3.92 25.79
CA ASP A 205 -3.70 5.27 25.44
C ASP A 205 -3.15 5.72 24.08
N LEU A 206 -1.88 5.43 23.79
CA LEU A 206 -1.30 5.67 22.47
C LEU A 206 -2.04 4.87 21.39
N ALA A 207 -2.36 3.60 21.64
CA ALA A 207 -3.10 2.76 20.71
C ALA A 207 -4.52 3.30 20.46
N ALA A 208 -5.19 3.79 21.50
CA ALA A 208 -6.51 4.42 21.39
C ALA A 208 -6.48 5.71 20.56
N ARG A 209 -5.45 6.55 20.72
CA ARG A 209 -5.31 7.83 19.99
C ARG A 209 -4.87 7.64 18.53
N THR A 210 -4.01 6.65 18.28
CA THR A 210 -3.34 6.51 16.98
C THR A 210 -3.96 5.46 16.07
N CYS A 211 -4.76 4.53 16.61
CA CYS A 211 -5.24 3.32 15.94
C CYS A 211 -4.12 2.35 15.52
N LEU A 212 -2.91 2.53 16.04
CA LEU A 212 -1.83 1.55 15.88
C LEU A 212 -2.07 0.35 16.80
N MET A 213 -1.58 -0.82 16.38
CA MET A 213 -1.52 -1.97 17.25
C MET A 213 -0.47 -1.75 18.37
N PRO A 214 -0.73 -2.19 19.61
CA PRO A 214 0.22 -2.07 20.73
C PRO A 214 1.61 -2.60 20.40
N GLU A 215 1.69 -3.69 19.64
CA GLU A 215 2.94 -4.33 19.23
C GLU A 215 3.79 -3.41 18.35
N ASP A 216 3.16 -2.67 17.43
CA ASP A 216 3.84 -1.71 16.56
C ASP A 216 4.31 -0.48 17.35
N ILE A 217 3.55 -0.06 18.37
CA ILE A 217 3.95 1.01 19.30
C ILE A 217 5.16 0.58 20.12
N VAL A 218 5.09 -0.59 20.77
CA VAL A 218 6.19 -1.15 21.57
C VAL A 218 7.44 -1.33 20.72
N TYR A 219 7.31 -1.91 19.53
CA TYR A 219 8.42 -2.04 18.59
C TYR A 219 9.06 -0.68 18.28
N THR A 220 8.24 0.34 18.02
CA THR A 220 8.73 1.68 17.68
C THR A 220 9.42 2.35 18.87
N LEU A 221 8.81 2.33 20.05
CA LEU A 221 9.36 2.95 21.26
C LEU A 221 10.65 2.29 21.71
N ARG A 222 10.75 0.95 21.67
CA ARG A 222 12.00 0.22 21.96
C ARG A 222 13.14 0.66 21.03
N ARG A 223 12.86 0.78 19.74
CA ARG A 223 13.86 1.21 18.75
C ARG A 223 14.26 2.68 18.89
N LEU A 224 13.46 3.50 19.57
CA LEU A 224 13.76 4.89 19.87
C LEU A 224 14.37 5.08 21.27
N ASP A 225 14.50 4.01 22.05
CA ASP A 225 14.90 4.06 23.46
C ASP A 225 13.98 4.95 24.33
N LEU A 226 12.67 4.86 24.07
CA LEU A 226 11.62 5.66 24.73
C LEU A 226 10.60 4.80 25.49
N LEU A 227 10.88 3.50 25.69
CA LEU A 227 10.00 2.61 26.44
C LEU A 227 10.51 2.44 27.87
N ALA A 228 9.67 2.70 28.86
CA ALA A 228 9.95 2.44 30.27
C ALA A 228 8.91 1.46 30.83
N GLU A 229 9.37 0.51 31.65
CA GLU A 229 8.49 -0.36 32.43
C GLU A 229 8.30 0.26 33.81
N VAL A 230 7.07 0.63 34.13
CA VAL A 230 6.71 1.11 35.47
C VAL A 230 6.14 -0.08 36.22
N ALA A 231 6.84 -0.56 37.25
CA ALA A 231 6.31 -1.60 38.12
C ALA A 231 4.95 -1.13 38.66
N ALA A 232 3.93 -1.98 38.59
CA ALA A 232 2.67 -1.70 39.25
C ALA A 232 2.97 -1.43 40.72
N ALA A 233 2.58 -0.26 41.21
CA ALA A 233 2.62 0.01 42.63
C ALA A 233 1.85 -1.13 43.31
N VAL A 234 2.54 -1.95 44.09
CA VAL A 234 1.91 -2.92 44.97
C VAL A 234 1.05 -2.07 45.90
N THR A 235 -0.24 -1.96 45.58
CA THR A 235 -1.23 -1.43 46.50
C THR A 235 -1.31 -2.45 47.62
N GLY A 236 -0.44 -2.29 48.62
CA GLY A 236 -0.56 -2.99 49.89
C GLY A 236 -1.95 -2.69 50.42
N LEU A 237 -2.84 -3.67 50.31
CA LEU A 237 -4.03 -3.70 51.14
C LEU A 237 -3.55 -4.00 52.57
N PRO A 238 -3.97 -3.20 53.57
CA PRO A 238 -3.64 -3.43 54.97
C PRO A 238 -4.23 -4.74 55.49
#